data_AF-A0AA37HQH1-F1
#
_entry.id   AF-A0AA37HQH1-F1
#
_cell.length_a   1.000
_cell.length_b   1.000
_cell.length_c   1.000
_cell.angle_alpha   90.00
_cell.angle_beta   90.00
_cell.angle_gamma   90.00
#
_symmetry.space_group_name_H-M   'P 1'
#
loop_
_entity.id
_entity.type
_entity.pdbx_description
1 polymer ?
#
loop_
_entity_poly.entity_id
_entity_poly.type
_entity_poly.pdbx_seq_one_letter_code
_entity_poly.pdbx_strand_id
1 'polypeptide(L)'
;MPFSERSAGFIWFFSFLVKFAQVSKRGGNQILLLDEPGLTLHGKAQADLLRYFADRLLPKHQVVFSTHSPFMVPPDDLTLSRIIEDQVEQKRPGFWTTKGTKVRGDVLATDPDTLFPLQAALGYDVTQALFIGKHTLLVEGPGDILFLKALSAQLKRRRRTALDPRWTICPAGGLDKIQSFVSLFKGANLHLAVMSDRAQGDKRKLEQLKAAGAIPESRIMNYPDVLGIAEGDVEDIFEPETYVGIVNGAFELKGRSALTLAKLDKDAPGPGRLVKRMETVFRILPASTPEFDHFSPADWLIRNPSFLDGNGPGVVTTLDNGEKVIEAINAALPR
;
A
#
# COMPACT_ATOMS: atom_id res chain seq x y z
N MET A 1 -30.92 -23.84 15.55
CA MET A 1 -29.55 -24.37 15.33
C MET A 1 -28.97 -24.74 16.69
N PRO A 2 -28.79 -26.04 16.97
CA PRO A 2 -28.06 -26.55 18.12
C PRO A 2 -26.66 -25.93 18.26
N PHE A 3 -26.16 -25.83 19.50
CA PHE A 3 -24.84 -25.24 19.80
C PHE A 3 -23.67 -26.03 19.19
N SER A 4 -23.86 -27.34 19.00
CA SER A 4 -22.93 -28.28 18.36
C SER A 4 -22.78 -28.09 16.85
N GLU A 5 -23.64 -27.29 16.20
CA GLU A 5 -23.60 -27.02 14.76
C GLU A 5 -22.97 -25.66 14.43
N ARG A 6 -22.42 -24.95 15.44
CA ARG A 6 -21.76 -23.66 15.27
C ARG A 6 -20.24 -23.83 15.16
N SER A 7 -19.55 -22.87 14.54
CA SER A 7 -18.10 -22.91 14.38
C SER A 7 -17.38 -22.93 15.73
N ALA A 8 -16.23 -23.61 15.80
CA ALA A 8 -15.42 -23.69 17.01
C ALA A 8 -15.11 -22.30 17.61
N GLY A 9 -14.88 -21.29 16.77
CA GLY A 9 -14.66 -19.91 17.21
C GLY A 9 -15.88 -19.23 17.80
N PHE A 10 -17.08 -19.48 17.26
CA PHE A 10 -18.32 -18.97 17.87
C PHE A 10 -18.57 -19.61 19.24
N ILE A 11 -18.34 -20.92 19.36
CA ILE A 11 -18.47 -21.66 20.63
C ILE A 11 -17.48 -21.10 21.66
N TRP A 12 -16.22 -20.89 21.29
CA TRP A 12 -15.21 -20.32 22.19
C TRP A 12 -15.58 -18.89 22.64
N PHE A 13 -15.91 -18.00 21.70
CA PHE A 13 -16.25 -16.60 22.01
C PHE A 13 -17.51 -16.48 22.87
N PHE A 14 -18.55 -17.25 22.55
CA PHE A 14 -19.77 -17.27 23.36
C PHE A 14 -19.52 -17.86 24.74
N SER A 15 -18.72 -18.93 24.84
CA SER A 15 -18.32 -19.51 26.13
C SER A 15 -17.52 -18.52 26.97
N PHE A 16 -16.62 -17.74 26.36
CA PHE A 16 -15.90 -16.65 27.00
C PHE A 16 -16.86 -15.58 27.53
N LEU A 17 -17.80 -15.09 26.71
CA LEU A 17 -18.79 -14.08 27.12
C LEU A 17 -19.66 -14.57 28.28
N VAL A 18 -20.13 -15.82 28.24
CA VAL A 18 -20.95 -16.40 29.31
C VAL A 18 -20.14 -16.57 30.59
N LYS A 19 -18.91 -17.08 30.50
CA LYS A 19 -18.01 -17.24 31.65
C LYS A 19 -17.67 -15.88 32.25
N PHE A 20 -17.36 -14.88 31.43
CA PHE A 20 -17.09 -13.52 31.88
C PHE A 20 -18.33 -12.87 32.53
N ALA A 21 -19.52 -13.04 31.96
CA ALA A 21 -20.75 -12.53 32.54
C ALA A 21 -21.04 -13.14 33.93
N GLN A 22 -20.62 -14.38 34.19
CA GLN A 22 -20.69 -14.98 35.53
C GLN A 22 -19.61 -14.43 36.46
N VAL A 23 -18.39 -14.25 35.96
CA VAL A 23 -17.24 -13.77 36.74
C VAL A 23 -17.39 -12.28 37.14
N SER A 24 -17.96 -11.45 36.27
CA SER A 24 -18.27 -10.03 36.55
C SER A 24 -19.32 -9.83 37.65
N LYS A 25 -20.21 -10.81 37.87
CA LYS A 25 -21.22 -10.79 38.94
C LYS A 25 -20.64 -11.04 40.34
N ARG A 26 -19.41 -11.52 40.45
CA ARG A 26 -18.76 -11.82 41.74
C ARG A 26 -18.17 -10.58 42.43
N GLY A 27 -18.17 -9.42 41.76
CA GLY A 27 -17.66 -8.15 42.30
C GLY A 27 -16.13 -8.03 42.28
N GLY A 28 -15.62 -6.80 42.27
CA GLY A 28 -14.19 -6.47 42.34
C GLY A 28 -13.50 -6.22 40.98
N ASN A 29 -12.41 -5.45 41.01
CA ASN A 29 -11.48 -5.29 39.90
C ASN A 29 -10.71 -6.61 39.71
N GLN A 30 -10.63 -7.12 38.48
CA GLN A 30 -10.04 -8.42 38.17
C GLN A 30 -9.01 -8.28 37.07
N ILE A 31 -7.98 -9.13 37.10
CA ILE A 31 -6.98 -9.23 36.03
C ILE A 31 -7.34 -10.43 35.16
N LEU A 32 -7.68 -10.17 33.91
CA LEU A 32 -8.01 -11.18 32.90
C LEU A 32 -6.77 -11.45 32.05
N LEU A 33 -6.28 -12.70 32.10
CA LEU A 33 -5.16 -13.17 31.29
C LEU A 33 -5.70 -14.08 30.18
N LEU A 34 -5.50 -13.71 28.92
CA LEU A 34 -6.05 -14.43 27.77
C LEU A 34 -4.92 -14.84 26.83
N ASP A 35 -4.83 -16.13 26.53
CA ASP A 35 -3.86 -16.64 25.56
C ASP A 35 -4.52 -16.83 24.19
N GLU A 36 -4.01 -16.13 23.17
CA GLU A 36 -4.52 -16.15 21.79
C GLU A 36 -6.05 -16.11 21.66
N PRO A 37 -6.74 -15.13 22.27
CA PRO A 37 -8.20 -15.15 22.34
C PRO A 37 -8.89 -14.98 20.98
N GLY A 38 -8.16 -14.59 19.93
CA GLY A 38 -8.65 -14.45 18.57
C GLY A 38 -8.45 -15.67 17.66
N LEU A 39 -7.71 -16.72 18.09
CA LEU A 39 -7.16 -17.76 17.21
C LEU A 39 -8.17 -18.45 16.29
N THR A 40 -9.40 -18.62 16.77
CA THR A 40 -10.48 -19.33 16.04
C THR A 40 -11.51 -18.38 15.42
N LEU A 41 -11.29 -17.08 15.55
CA LEU A 41 -12.15 -16.01 15.04
C LEU A 41 -11.61 -15.48 13.71
N HIS A 42 -12.54 -15.08 12.84
CA HIS A 42 -12.23 -14.34 11.62
C HIS A 42 -11.93 -12.87 11.98
N GLY A 43 -11.18 -12.15 11.13
CA GLY A 43 -10.67 -10.80 11.44
C GLY A 43 -11.73 -9.81 11.95
N LYS A 44 -12.95 -9.83 11.39
CA LYS A 44 -14.06 -9.01 11.89
C LYS A 44 -14.46 -9.35 13.34
N ALA A 45 -14.54 -10.64 13.67
CA ALA A 45 -14.86 -11.07 15.03
C ALA A 45 -13.71 -10.82 16.02
N GLN A 46 -12.47 -10.78 15.55
CA GLN A 46 -11.32 -10.35 16.34
C GLN A 46 -11.38 -8.84 16.66
N ALA A 47 -11.75 -8.00 15.69
CA ALA A 47 -11.99 -6.58 15.92
C ALA A 47 -13.18 -6.33 16.87
N ASP A 48 -14.28 -7.06 16.71
CA ASP A 48 -15.42 -6.99 17.64
C ASP A 48 -15.03 -7.42 19.08
N LEU A 49 -14.10 -8.37 19.21
CA LEU A 49 -13.55 -8.78 20.51
C LEU A 49 -12.68 -7.67 21.13
N LEU A 50 -11.83 -6.99 20.35
CA LEU A 50 -11.07 -5.82 20.82
C LEU A 50 -11.99 -4.69 21.30
N ARG A 51 -13.03 -4.37 20.52
CA ARG A 51 -14.03 -3.37 20.91
C ARG A 51 -14.76 -3.78 22.19
N TYR A 52 -15.09 -5.06 22.33
CA TYR A 52 -15.67 -5.57 23.57
C TYR A 52 -14.72 -5.41 24.77
N PHE A 53 -13.41 -5.66 24.59
CA PHE A 53 -12.42 -5.42 25.63
C PHE A 53 -12.41 -3.94 26.05
N ALA A 54 -12.34 -3.03 25.08
CA ALA A 54 -12.32 -1.60 25.32
C ALA A 54 -13.60 -1.09 26.02
N ASP A 55 -14.76 -1.43 25.48
CA ASP A 55 -16.04 -0.85 25.91
C ASP A 55 -16.61 -1.49 27.17
N ARG A 56 -16.31 -2.78 27.42
CA ARG A 56 -16.99 -3.57 28.45
C ARG A 56 -16.05 -4.06 29.55
N LEU A 57 -14.79 -4.37 29.22
CA LEU A 57 -13.85 -4.95 30.18
C LEU A 57 -12.97 -3.89 30.84
N LEU A 58 -12.27 -3.08 30.06
CA LEU A 58 -11.32 -2.06 30.56
C LEU A 58 -11.91 -1.10 31.61
N PRO A 59 -13.20 -0.70 31.57
CA PRO A 59 -13.76 0.19 32.59
C PRO A 59 -13.84 -0.43 33.99
N LYS A 60 -13.75 -1.77 34.11
CA LYS A 60 -13.97 -2.51 35.37
C LYS A 60 -12.86 -3.48 35.73
N HIS A 61 -12.06 -3.89 34.74
CA HIS A 61 -11.10 -4.97 34.83
C HIS A 61 -9.83 -4.63 34.04
N GLN A 62 -8.70 -5.17 34.46
CA GLN A 62 -7.47 -5.16 33.67
C GLN A 62 -7.46 -6.35 32.73
N VAL A 63 -7.13 -6.14 31.46
CA VAL A 63 -7.01 -7.21 30.44
C VAL A 63 -5.58 -7.26 29.94
N VAL A 64 -4.98 -8.45 29.95
CA VAL A 64 -3.68 -8.75 29.35
C VAL A 64 -3.86 -9.96 28.44
N PHE A 65 -3.43 -9.86 27.19
CA PHE A 65 -3.52 -10.97 26.25
C PHE A 65 -2.29 -11.08 25.36
N SER A 66 -1.97 -12.29 24.94
CA SER A 66 -0.99 -12.60 23.89
C SER A 66 -1.70 -12.74 22.55
N THR A 67 -1.06 -12.29 21.48
CA THR A 67 -1.53 -12.61 20.13
C THR A 67 -0.43 -12.60 19.08
N HIS A 68 -0.52 -13.54 18.14
CA HIS A 68 0.16 -13.54 16.85
C HIS A 68 -0.71 -12.93 15.74
N SER A 69 -1.99 -12.66 16.02
CA SER A 69 -2.89 -12.09 15.04
C SER A 69 -2.72 -10.57 14.93
N PRO A 70 -2.42 -10.03 13.74
CA PRO A 70 -2.37 -8.59 13.54
C PRO A 70 -3.74 -7.91 13.81
N PHE A 71 -4.87 -8.62 13.64
CA PHE A 71 -6.21 -8.04 13.88
C PHE A 71 -6.59 -7.96 15.37
N MET A 72 -5.74 -8.50 16.24
CA MET A 72 -5.86 -8.39 17.68
C MET A 72 -4.88 -7.33 18.25
N VAL A 73 -4.21 -6.56 17.38
CA VAL A 73 -3.45 -5.36 17.76
C VAL A 73 -4.40 -4.15 17.69
N PRO A 74 -4.58 -3.38 18.78
CA PRO A 74 -5.46 -2.21 18.78
C PRO A 74 -4.87 -1.09 17.91
N PRO A 75 -5.49 -0.75 16.77
CA PRO A 75 -4.93 0.24 15.85
C PRO A 75 -5.02 1.68 16.39
N ASP A 76 -6.07 1.96 17.17
CA ASP A 76 -6.35 3.29 17.72
C ASP A 76 -5.39 3.69 18.85
N ASP A 77 -4.75 2.72 19.50
CA ASP A 77 -3.80 2.95 20.58
C ASP A 77 -2.73 1.86 20.64
N LEU A 78 -1.74 1.99 19.77
CA LEU A 78 -0.58 1.11 19.73
C LEU A 78 0.22 1.12 21.04
N THR A 79 0.08 2.13 21.91
CA THR A 79 0.80 2.18 23.19
C THR A 79 0.33 1.11 24.17
N LEU A 80 -0.82 0.47 23.90
CA LEU A 80 -1.32 -0.69 24.66
C LEU A 80 -0.59 -1.99 24.28
N SER A 81 0.10 -2.01 23.14
CA SER A 81 0.83 -3.18 22.67
C SER A 81 2.25 -3.25 23.24
N ARG A 82 2.71 -4.48 23.50
CA ARG A 82 4.11 -4.76 23.83
C ARG A 82 4.62 -5.81 22.85
N ILE A 83 5.73 -5.52 22.20
CA ILE A 83 6.38 -6.46 21.28
C ILE A 83 7.32 -7.33 22.10
N ILE A 84 7.24 -8.63 21.88
CA ILE A 84 8.15 -9.62 22.46
C ILE A 84 8.96 -10.21 21.31
N GLU A 85 10.27 -10.00 21.33
CA GLU A 85 11.19 -10.47 20.29
C GLU A 85 12.45 -11.08 20.92
N ASP A 86 13.07 -12.05 20.23
CA ASP A 86 14.43 -12.47 20.56
C ASP A 86 15.42 -11.60 19.80
N GLN A 87 16.18 -10.78 20.52
CA GLN A 87 17.07 -9.83 19.87
C GLN A 87 18.37 -10.48 19.47
N VAL A 88 18.74 -10.37 18.19
CA VAL A 88 20.04 -10.78 17.70
C VAL A 88 20.81 -9.55 17.18
N GLU A 89 22.10 -9.48 17.52
CA GLU A 89 23.00 -8.42 17.04
C GLU A 89 24.07 -9.02 16.16
N GLN A 90 24.15 -8.54 14.92
CA GLN A 90 25.23 -8.88 14.02
C GLN A 90 26.43 -7.96 14.27
N LYS A 91 27.36 -8.39 15.11
CA LYS A 91 28.59 -7.62 15.35
C LYS A 91 29.57 -7.70 14.18
N ARG A 92 29.50 -8.78 13.38
CA ARG A 92 30.31 -9.01 12.17
C ARG A 92 29.49 -9.80 11.14
N PRO A 93 29.74 -9.63 9.83
CA PRO A 93 29.05 -10.41 8.80
C PRO A 93 29.10 -11.91 9.09
N GLY A 94 27.93 -12.55 9.15
CA GLY A 94 27.80 -13.99 9.43
C GLY A 94 27.89 -14.41 10.90
N PHE A 95 28.16 -13.49 11.84
CA PHE A 95 28.22 -13.79 13.28
C PHE A 95 27.16 -13.01 14.05
N TRP A 96 26.14 -13.75 14.47
CA TRP A 96 25.02 -13.25 15.26
C TRP A 96 25.25 -13.56 16.74
N THR A 97 25.06 -12.57 17.61
CA THR A 97 25.07 -12.75 19.06
C THR A 97 23.66 -12.53 19.58
N THR A 98 23.08 -13.52 20.28
CA THR A 98 21.78 -13.34 20.93
C THR A 98 21.92 -12.41 22.14
N LYS A 99 21.02 -11.44 22.24
CA LYS A 99 20.79 -10.58 23.40
C LYS A 99 19.63 -11.11 24.27
N GLY A 100 19.01 -12.22 23.87
CA GLY A 100 17.87 -12.87 24.51
C GLY A 100 16.55 -12.14 24.27
N THR A 101 15.47 -12.70 24.83
CA THR A 101 14.12 -12.14 24.71
C THR A 101 14.03 -10.75 25.36
N LYS A 102 13.54 -9.77 24.60
CA LYS A 102 13.26 -8.42 25.08
C LYS A 102 11.78 -8.11 24.92
N VAL A 103 11.26 -7.31 25.86
CA VAL A 103 9.93 -6.73 25.80
C VAL A 103 10.09 -5.25 25.50
N ARG A 104 9.48 -4.77 24.42
CA ARG A 104 9.56 -3.37 23.99
C ARG A 104 8.19 -2.72 24.05
N GLY A 105 8.18 -1.46 24.50
CA GLY A 105 7.01 -0.56 24.45
C GLY A 105 7.08 0.46 23.31
N ASP A 106 8.23 0.58 22.65
CA ASP A 106 8.37 1.33 21.41
C ASP A 106 7.97 0.42 20.24
N VAL A 107 6.77 0.67 19.71
CA VAL A 107 6.12 -0.14 18.70
C VAL A 107 6.67 0.16 17.30
N LEU A 108 7.46 1.23 17.12
CA LEU A 108 7.92 1.71 15.80
C LEU A 108 9.42 1.45 15.54
N ALA A 109 10.04 0.53 16.28
CA ALA A 109 11.46 0.23 16.14
C ALA A 109 11.79 -0.63 14.89
N THR A 110 13.03 -0.48 14.43
CA THR A 110 13.54 -0.64 13.05
C THR A 110 13.72 -2.08 12.52
N ASP A 111 13.09 -3.10 13.11
CA ASP A 111 13.24 -4.49 12.64
C ASP A 111 12.07 -4.89 11.71
N PRO A 112 12.32 -5.25 10.42
CA PRO A 112 11.29 -5.64 9.46
C PRO A 112 10.34 -6.74 9.94
N ASP A 113 10.82 -7.70 10.74
CA ASP A 113 10.02 -8.85 11.18
C ASP A 113 9.05 -8.49 12.33
N THR A 114 9.38 -7.49 13.15
CA THR A 114 8.48 -6.96 14.19
C THR A 114 7.57 -5.85 13.69
N LEU A 115 7.99 -5.16 12.63
CA LEU A 115 7.13 -4.29 11.86
C LEU A 115 6.10 -5.06 11.07
N PHE A 116 6.33 -6.32 10.66
CA PHE A 116 5.38 -7.07 9.83
C PHE A 116 3.98 -7.25 10.44
N PRO A 117 3.79 -7.65 11.72
CA PRO A 117 2.46 -7.69 12.34
C PRO A 117 1.80 -6.32 12.47
N LEU A 118 2.57 -5.25 12.66
CA LEU A 118 2.08 -3.88 12.76
C LEU A 118 1.77 -3.29 11.39
N GLN A 119 2.57 -3.57 10.38
CA GLN A 119 2.33 -3.30 8.97
C GLN A 119 1.20 -4.18 8.45
N ALA A 120 0.95 -5.34 9.02
CA ALA A 120 -0.22 -6.15 8.72
C ALA A 120 -1.44 -5.63 9.47
N ALA A 121 -1.33 -5.08 10.68
CA ALA A 121 -2.45 -4.45 11.40
C ALA A 121 -2.82 -3.08 10.80
N LEU A 122 -1.83 -2.20 10.63
CA LEU A 122 -1.93 -0.90 9.96
C LEU A 122 -2.19 -1.06 8.47
N GLY A 123 -1.51 -1.99 7.81
CA GLY A 123 -1.78 -2.35 6.42
C GLY A 123 -3.11 -3.05 6.27
N TYR A 124 -3.66 -3.69 7.32
CA TYR A 124 -5.02 -4.21 7.32
C TYR A 124 -6.09 -3.17 7.63
N ASP A 125 -5.79 -2.14 8.41
CA ASP A 125 -6.65 -0.94 8.51
C ASP A 125 -6.59 -0.11 7.22
N VAL A 126 -5.45 -0.09 6.54
CA VAL A 126 -5.35 0.34 5.13
C VAL A 126 -6.10 -0.67 4.22
N THR A 127 -6.17 -1.96 4.58
CA THR A 127 -7.05 -2.92 3.90
C THR A 127 -8.52 -2.81 4.30
N GLN A 128 -8.89 -2.10 5.38
CA GLN A 128 -10.26 -1.69 5.68
C GLN A 128 -10.53 -0.31 5.07
N ALA A 129 -9.51 0.49 4.75
CA ALA A 129 -9.62 1.50 3.71
C ALA A 129 -9.78 0.87 2.30
N LEU A 130 -9.61 -0.47 2.16
CA LEU A 130 -10.32 -1.29 1.15
C LEU A 130 -11.79 -1.55 1.52
N PHE A 131 -12.44 -0.63 2.25
CA PHE A 131 -13.68 -0.04 1.79
C PHE A 131 -13.42 0.41 0.36
N ILE A 132 -13.64 -0.51 -0.57
CA ILE A 132 -13.71 -0.16 -1.98
C ILE A 132 -14.68 1.00 -2.05
N GLY A 133 -14.13 2.19 -2.31
CA GLY A 133 -14.95 3.37 -2.47
C GLY A 133 -15.94 3.06 -3.57
N LYS A 134 -17.15 3.63 -3.48
CA LYS A 134 -18.16 3.50 -4.53
C LYS A 134 -17.52 3.67 -5.91
N HIS A 135 -16.52 4.55 -6.03
CA HIS A 135 -15.65 4.68 -7.20
C HIS A 135 -14.21 4.25 -6.86
N THR A 136 -13.74 3.18 -7.51
CA THR A 136 -12.39 2.64 -7.29
C THR A 136 -11.59 2.58 -8.57
N LEU A 137 -10.39 3.16 -8.51
CA LEU A 137 -9.39 3.14 -9.58
C LEU A 137 -8.35 2.07 -9.26
N LEU A 138 -8.26 1.05 -10.12
CA LEU A 138 -7.24 0.02 -10.02
C LEU A 138 -5.99 0.46 -10.77
N VAL A 139 -4.84 0.37 -10.10
CA VAL A 139 -3.50 0.70 -10.64
C VAL A 139 -2.56 -0.48 -10.49
N GLU A 140 -1.40 -0.46 -11.17
CA GLU A 140 -0.44 -1.57 -11.17
C GLU A 140 0.21 -1.73 -9.79
N GLY A 141 0.84 -0.67 -9.28
CA GLY A 141 1.65 -0.72 -8.08
C GLY A 141 1.33 0.35 -7.03
N PRO A 142 1.93 0.23 -5.84
CA PRO A 142 1.87 1.29 -4.83
C PRO A 142 2.59 2.57 -5.27
N GLY A 143 3.59 2.48 -6.17
CA GLY A 143 4.28 3.63 -6.75
C GLY A 143 3.33 4.55 -7.53
N ASP A 144 2.41 3.97 -8.32
CA ASP A 144 1.40 4.69 -9.08
C ASP A 144 0.57 5.62 -8.18
N ILE A 145 0.18 5.10 -7.02
CA ILE A 145 -0.63 5.84 -6.04
C ILE A 145 0.12 7.08 -5.59
N LEU A 146 1.41 6.92 -5.23
CA LEU A 146 2.22 8.02 -4.72
C LEU A 146 2.47 9.07 -5.80
N PHE A 147 2.80 8.66 -7.03
CA PHE A 147 2.97 9.58 -8.14
C PHE A 147 1.69 10.34 -8.48
N LEU A 148 0.55 9.65 -8.63
CA LEU A 148 -0.73 10.28 -8.92
C LEU A 148 -1.15 11.25 -7.80
N LYS A 149 -0.90 10.91 -6.53
CA LYS A 149 -1.18 11.81 -5.39
C LYS A 149 -0.26 13.03 -5.38
N ALA A 150 1.05 12.84 -5.64
CA ALA A 150 2.00 13.95 -5.72
C ALA A 150 1.65 14.93 -6.85
N LEU A 151 1.38 14.42 -8.04
CA LEU A 151 0.97 15.21 -9.21
C LEU A 151 -0.36 15.93 -8.95
N SER A 152 -1.37 15.23 -8.44
CA SER A 152 -2.67 15.81 -8.09
C SER A 152 -2.57 16.93 -7.07
N ALA A 153 -1.77 16.75 -6.01
CA ALA A 153 -1.54 17.79 -5.01
C ALA A 153 -0.89 19.03 -5.64
N GLN A 154 0.06 18.83 -6.56
CA GLN A 154 0.74 19.94 -7.21
C GLN A 154 -0.13 20.68 -8.23
N LEU A 155 -0.94 19.96 -9.01
CA LEU A 155 -1.93 20.54 -9.90
C LEU A 155 -2.97 21.35 -9.10
N LYS A 156 -3.46 20.79 -7.98
CA LYS A 156 -4.39 21.49 -7.08
C LYS A 156 -3.81 22.81 -6.54
N ARG A 157 -2.54 22.82 -6.10
CA ARG A 157 -1.84 24.04 -5.65
C ARG A 157 -1.79 25.11 -6.75
N ARG A 158 -1.65 24.68 -8.01
CA ARG A 158 -1.62 25.54 -9.19
C ARG A 158 -2.99 25.87 -9.78
N ARG A 159 -4.08 25.47 -9.09
CA ARG A 159 -5.48 25.65 -9.55
C ARG A 159 -5.78 24.99 -10.91
N ARG A 160 -5.10 23.89 -11.19
CA ARG A 160 -5.30 23.00 -12.34
C ARG A 160 -6.21 21.82 -11.96
N THR A 161 -6.61 21.01 -12.94
CA THR A 161 -7.43 19.82 -12.69
C THR A 161 -6.66 18.82 -11.84
N ALA A 162 -7.21 18.51 -10.67
CA ALA A 162 -6.65 17.53 -9.74
C ALA A 162 -7.48 16.24 -9.73
N LEU A 163 -6.91 15.16 -9.20
CA LEU A 163 -7.61 13.89 -9.06
C LEU A 163 -8.88 14.08 -8.21
N ASP A 164 -10.03 13.66 -8.73
CA ASP A 164 -11.31 13.79 -8.05
C ASP A 164 -11.28 12.98 -6.73
N PRO A 165 -11.63 13.60 -5.58
CA PRO A 165 -11.55 12.95 -4.28
C PRO A 165 -12.52 11.77 -4.11
N ARG A 166 -13.48 11.58 -5.02
CA ARG A 166 -14.36 10.40 -5.04
C ARG A 166 -13.62 9.11 -5.36
N TRP A 167 -12.45 9.18 -5.99
CA TRP A 167 -11.65 8.02 -6.31
C TRP A 167 -10.92 7.46 -5.09
N THR A 168 -11.19 6.19 -4.79
CA THR A 168 -10.30 5.33 -4.01
C THR A 168 -9.32 4.64 -4.95
N ILE A 169 -8.02 4.92 -4.83
CA ILE A 169 -6.99 4.25 -5.64
C ILE A 169 -6.56 2.97 -4.92
N CYS A 170 -6.57 1.84 -5.63
CA CYS A 170 -6.21 0.53 -5.09
C CYS A 170 -5.13 -0.11 -5.97
N PRO A 171 -3.98 -0.51 -5.40
CA PRO A 171 -2.96 -1.22 -6.15
C PRO A 171 -3.40 -2.67 -6.36
N ALA A 172 -3.46 -3.11 -7.61
CA ALA A 172 -3.91 -4.45 -7.96
C ALA A 172 -2.75 -5.43 -8.17
N GLY A 173 -1.52 -4.96 -8.41
CA GLY A 173 -0.35 -5.81 -8.63
C GLY A 173 -0.32 -6.49 -10.01
N GLY A 174 -0.81 -5.78 -11.03
CA GLY A 174 -0.86 -6.20 -12.44
C GLY A 174 -2.22 -6.65 -12.95
N LEU A 175 -2.39 -6.65 -14.28
CA LEU A 175 -3.65 -7.00 -14.98
C LEU A 175 -4.21 -8.39 -14.59
N ASP A 176 -3.35 -9.37 -14.29
CA ASP A 176 -3.78 -10.73 -13.92
C ASP A 176 -4.56 -10.74 -12.58
N LYS A 177 -4.16 -9.88 -11.64
CA LYS A 177 -4.81 -9.76 -10.32
C LYS A 177 -6.05 -8.87 -10.36
N ILE A 178 -6.17 -7.99 -11.35
CA ILE A 178 -7.38 -7.19 -11.59
C ILE A 178 -8.59 -8.10 -11.85
N GLN A 179 -8.42 -9.20 -12.61
CA GLN A 179 -9.51 -10.17 -12.80
C GLN A 179 -9.94 -10.84 -11.49
N SER A 180 -8.98 -11.18 -10.62
CA SER A 180 -9.27 -11.73 -9.29
C SER A 180 -10.00 -10.72 -8.42
N PHE A 181 -9.58 -9.45 -8.44
CA PHE A 181 -10.24 -8.35 -7.72
C PHE A 181 -11.70 -8.21 -8.18
N VAL A 182 -11.91 -8.10 -9.48
CA VAL A 182 -13.23 -7.99 -10.09
C VAL A 182 -14.13 -9.18 -9.72
N SER A 183 -13.58 -10.39 -9.71
CA SER A 183 -14.32 -11.60 -9.34
C SER A 183 -14.69 -11.62 -7.86
N LEU A 184 -13.79 -11.18 -6.98
CA LEU A 184 -13.99 -11.15 -5.53
C LEU A 184 -15.08 -10.14 -5.12
N PHE A 185 -15.16 -9.02 -5.82
CA PHE A 185 -16.11 -7.95 -5.50
C PHE A 185 -17.32 -7.91 -6.44
N LYS A 186 -17.54 -9.00 -7.18
CA LYS A 186 -18.73 -9.20 -8.01
C LYS A 186 -19.98 -9.20 -7.11
N GLY A 187 -20.80 -8.16 -7.23
CA GLY A 187 -22.01 -7.96 -6.42
C GLY A 187 -21.96 -6.80 -5.42
N ALA A 188 -20.79 -6.20 -5.18
CA ALA A 188 -20.64 -5.04 -4.29
C ALA A 188 -21.06 -3.69 -4.94
N ASN A 189 -21.65 -3.72 -6.14
CA ASN A 189 -22.09 -2.55 -6.93
C ASN A 189 -21.05 -1.42 -7.03
N LEU A 190 -19.82 -1.81 -7.34
CA LEU A 190 -18.67 -0.90 -7.40
C LEU A 190 -18.54 -0.27 -8.78
N HIS A 191 -18.25 1.02 -8.81
CA HIS A 191 -17.83 1.72 -10.01
C HIS A 191 -16.31 1.58 -10.17
N LEU A 192 -15.90 0.59 -10.96
CA LEU A 192 -14.50 0.31 -11.23
C LEU A 192 -14.00 1.03 -12.49
N ALA A 193 -12.78 1.55 -12.41
CA ALA A 193 -11.95 1.94 -13.53
C ALA A 193 -10.55 1.36 -13.36
N VAL A 194 -9.83 1.21 -14.46
CA VAL A 194 -8.47 0.65 -14.49
C VAL A 194 -7.56 1.65 -15.20
N MET A 195 -6.40 1.92 -14.61
CA MET A 195 -5.27 2.55 -15.27
C MET A 195 -4.14 1.53 -15.33
N SER A 196 -3.77 1.08 -16.53
CA SER A 196 -2.73 0.06 -16.70
C SER A 196 -1.52 0.57 -17.47
N ASP A 197 -0.42 -0.13 -17.27
CA ASP A 197 0.74 -0.06 -18.15
C ASP A 197 0.42 -0.72 -19.50
N ARG A 198 1.28 -0.49 -20.49
CA ARG A 198 1.31 -1.31 -21.70
C ARG A 198 2.74 -1.76 -21.99
N ALA A 199 3.03 -3.03 -21.75
CA ALA A 199 4.22 -3.70 -22.27
C ALA A 199 3.86 -4.54 -23.52
N GLN A 200 4.84 -4.86 -24.36
CA GLN A 200 4.67 -5.87 -25.41
C GLN A 200 4.19 -7.21 -24.81
N GLY A 201 2.90 -7.53 -24.98
CA GLY A 201 2.28 -8.77 -24.48
C GLY A 201 0.90 -8.57 -23.82
N ASP A 202 0.58 -7.37 -23.36
CA ASP A 202 -0.62 -7.11 -22.54
C ASP A 202 -1.93 -6.96 -23.33
N LYS A 203 -1.86 -6.87 -24.66
CA LYS A 203 -3.07 -6.82 -25.53
C LYS A 203 -4.01 -7.98 -25.21
N ARG A 204 -3.47 -9.19 -25.03
CA ARG A 204 -4.30 -10.37 -24.77
C ARG A 204 -4.97 -10.33 -23.39
N LYS A 205 -4.31 -9.77 -22.38
CA LYS A 205 -4.83 -9.65 -21.01
C LYS A 205 -5.90 -8.56 -20.91
N LEU A 206 -5.69 -7.44 -21.60
CA LEU A 206 -6.68 -6.38 -21.73
C LEU A 206 -7.94 -6.89 -22.45
N GLU A 207 -7.76 -7.63 -23.55
CA GLU A 207 -8.87 -8.26 -24.27
C GLU A 207 -9.60 -9.30 -23.41
N GLN A 208 -8.91 -10.03 -22.54
CA GLN A 208 -9.55 -10.94 -21.57
C GLN A 208 -10.35 -10.18 -20.50
N LEU A 209 -9.85 -9.03 -20.02
CA LEU A 209 -10.60 -8.16 -19.10
C LEU A 209 -11.84 -7.58 -19.75
N LYS A 210 -11.74 -7.14 -21.01
CA LYS A 210 -12.88 -6.70 -21.83
C LYS A 210 -13.88 -7.84 -22.03
N ALA A 211 -13.41 -9.03 -22.39
CA ALA A 211 -14.24 -10.21 -22.62
C ALA A 211 -14.93 -10.72 -21.34
N ALA A 212 -14.32 -10.52 -20.16
CA ALA A 212 -14.92 -10.84 -18.88
C ALA A 212 -16.13 -9.93 -18.53
N GLY A 213 -16.32 -8.81 -19.24
CA GLY A 213 -17.52 -7.98 -19.21
C GLY A 213 -17.80 -7.25 -17.89
N ALA A 214 -16.82 -7.21 -16.99
CA ALA A 214 -17.02 -6.72 -15.63
C ALA A 214 -16.66 -5.24 -15.43
N ILE A 215 -15.88 -4.66 -16.35
CA ILE A 215 -15.57 -3.24 -16.40
C ILE A 215 -15.86 -2.75 -17.83
N PRO A 216 -16.66 -1.68 -18.02
CA PRO A 216 -16.89 -1.11 -19.34
C PRO A 216 -15.58 -0.68 -20.00
N GLU A 217 -15.44 -0.90 -21.31
CA GLU A 217 -14.23 -0.54 -22.07
C GLU A 217 -13.88 0.95 -21.93
N SER A 218 -14.88 1.82 -21.82
CA SER A 218 -14.69 3.25 -21.60
C SER A 218 -14.04 3.62 -20.27
N ARG A 219 -13.88 2.68 -19.33
CA ARG A 219 -13.25 2.87 -18.02
C ARG A 219 -11.93 2.11 -17.89
N ILE A 220 -11.46 1.49 -18.98
CA ILE A 220 -10.16 0.83 -19.04
C ILE A 220 -9.24 1.78 -19.81
N MET A 221 -8.30 2.38 -19.09
CA MET A 221 -7.33 3.35 -19.61
C MET A 221 -5.93 2.78 -19.48
N ASN A 222 -5.01 3.28 -20.31
CA ASN A 222 -3.60 2.98 -20.19
C ASN A 222 -2.75 4.23 -20.43
N TYR A 223 -1.56 4.28 -19.81
CA TYR A 223 -0.68 5.44 -19.91
C TYR A 223 -0.30 5.78 -21.35
N PRO A 224 0.03 4.82 -22.23
CA PRO A 224 0.46 5.15 -23.59
C PRO A 224 -0.61 5.81 -24.45
N ASP A 225 -1.85 5.33 -24.40
CA ASP A 225 -2.94 5.90 -25.17
C ASP A 225 -3.28 7.32 -24.67
N VAL A 226 -3.18 7.59 -23.37
CA VAL A 226 -3.44 8.92 -22.78
C VAL A 226 -2.29 9.90 -23.04
N LEU A 227 -1.04 9.43 -23.00
CA LEU A 227 0.15 10.25 -23.22
C LEU A 227 0.52 10.39 -24.70
N GLY A 228 -0.07 9.58 -25.59
CA GLY A 228 0.23 9.57 -27.02
C GLY A 228 1.60 8.96 -27.36
N ILE A 229 2.05 7.97 -26.57
CA ILE A 229 3.33 7.27 -26.74
C ILE A 229 3.11 5.79 -27.11
N ALA A 230 4.14 5.12 -27.62
CA ALA A 230 4.01 3.75 -28.11
C ALA A 230 3.90 2.71 -26.98
N GLU A 231 4.70 2.89 -25.92
CA GLU A 231 4.77 2.05 -24.72
C GLU A 231 5.03 2.96 -23.52
N GLY A 232 4.54 2.58 -22.34
CA GLY A 232 4.60 3.47 -21.20
C GLY A 232 3.95 2.96 -19.92
N ASP A 233 4.37 3.53 -18.80
CA ASP A 233 3.88 3.34 -17.43
C ASP A 233 3.67 4.67 -16.69
N VAL A 234 3.51 4.62 -15.37
CA VAL A 234 3.29 5.82 -14.56
C VAL A 234 4.53 6.73 -14.52
N GLU A 235 5.74 6.17 -14.60
CA GLU A 235 6.98 6.92 -14.66
C GLU A 235 7.07 7.75 -15.94
N ASP A 236 6.48 7.27 -17.05
CA ASP A 236 6.44 7.99 -18.33
C ASP A 236 5.49 9.21 -18.34
N ILE A 237 4.77 9.50 -17.25
CA ILE A 237 4.13 10.81 -17.04
C ILE A 237 5.19 11.91 -16.95
N PHE A 238 6.33 11.60 -16.33
CA PHE A 238 7.38 12.55 -16.06
C PHE A 238 8.19 12.82 -17.32
N GLU A 239 8.57 14.09 -17.51
CA GLU A 239 9.58 14.43 -18.49
C GLU A 239 10.92 13.74 -18.11
N PRO A 240 11.67 13.15 -19.06
CA PRO A 240 12.83 12.31 -18.75
C PRO A 240 13.88 12.93 -17.84
N GLU A 241 14.24 14.20 -18.04
CA GLU A 241 15.22 14.89 -17.19
C GLU A 241 14.66 15.14 -15.77
N THR A 242 13.37 15.44 -15.68
CA THR A 242 12.64 15.57 -14.42
C THR A 242 12.63 14.24 -13.64
N TYR A 243 12.35 13.13 -14.31
CA TYR A 243 12.36 11.80 -13.70
C TYR A 243 13.76 11.38 -13.22
N VAL A 244 14.80 11.65 -14.03
CA VAL A 244 16.21 11.47 -13.61
C VAL A 244 16.52 12.22 -12.32
N GLY A 245 16.00 13.45 -12.17
CA GLY A 245 16.15 14.23 -10.95
C GLY A 245 15.51 13.58 -9.72
N ILE A 246 14.31 13.01 -9.88
CA ILE A 246 13.61 12.25 -8.83
C ILE A 246 14.44 11.04 -8.40
N VAL A 247 14.95 10.26 -9.37
CA VAL A 247 15.77 9.07 -9.12
C VAL A 247 17.08 9.44 -8.40
N ASN A 248 17.76 10.50 -8.84
CA ASN A 248 18.95 11.00 -8.15
C ASN A 248 18.67 11.38 -6.70
N GLY A 249 17.51 11.98 -6.43
CA GLY A 249 17.07 12.30 -5.09
C GLY A 249 16.81 11.06 -4.24
N ALA A 250 16.05 10.10 -4.78
CA ALA A 250 15.64 8.87 -4.10
C ALA A 250 16.82 8.00 -3.68
N PHE A 251 17.83 7.88 -4.55
CA PHE A 251 19.00 7.03 -4.32
C PHE A 251 20.24 7.82 -3.88
N GLU A 252 20.07 9.10 -3.53
CA GLU A 252 21.14 10.02 -3.13
C GLU A 252 22.35 10.05 -4.09
N LEU A 253 22.10 9.90 -5.40
CA LEU A 253 23.15 9.82 -6.41
C LEU A 253 23.78 11.20 -6.62
N LYS A 254 25.05 11.35 -6.21
CA LYS A 254 25.79 12.62 -6.24
C LYS A 254 27.11 12.49 -7.01
N GLY A 255 27.63 13.63 -7.48
CA GLY A 255 28.93 13.71 -8.13
C GLY A 255 29.03 12.83 -9.38
N ARG A 256 30.02 11.92 -9.42
CA ARG A 256 30.24 11.03 -10.56
C ARG A 256 29.11 10.02 -10.78
N SER A 257 28.39 9.65 -9.72
CA SER A 257 27.27 8.70 -9.78
C SER A 257 25.94 9.35 -10.13
N ALA A 258 25.86 10.69 -10.12
CA ALA A 258 24.65 11.40 -10.50
C ALA A 258 24.27 11.08 -11.95
N LEU A 259 23.01 10.69 -12.16
CA LEU A 259 22.44 10.43 -13.47
C LEU A 259 22.12 11.74 -14.18
N THR A 260 22.25 11.72 -15.50
CA THR A 260 21.84 12.80 -16.39
C THR A 260 21.10 12.19 -17.57
N LEU A 261 20.28 12.97 -18.27
CA LEU A 261 19.61 12.48 -19.47
C LEU A 261 20.63 11.97 -20.51
N ALA A 262 21.77 12.67 -20.66
CA ALA A 262 22.85 12.23 -21.55
C ALA A 262 23.46 10.87 -21.15
N LYS A 263 23.58 10.57 -19.85
CA LYS A 263 24.01 9.24 -19.38
C LYS A 263 22.95 8.18 -19.65
N LEU A 264 21.68 8.50 -19.38
CA LEU A 264 20.55 7.61 -19.65
C LEU A 264 20.47 7.27 -21.15
N ASP A 265 20.64 8.24 -22.04
CA ASP A 265 20.62 8.06 -23.50
C ASP A 265 21.83 7.27 -24.00
N LYS A 266 22.99 7.42 -23.37
CA LYS A 266 24.20 6.69 -23.72
C LYS A 266 24.14 5.22 -23.26
N ASP A 267 23.76 4.99 -22.01
CA ASP A 267 23.89 3.70 -21.35
C ASP A 267 22.62 2.82 -21.50
N ALA A 268 21.47 3.44 -21.79
CA ALA A 268 20.21 2.78 -22.13
C ALA A 268 19.55 3.48 -23.34
N PRO A 269 20.11 3.32 -24.56
CA PRO A 269 19.64 4.01 -25.76
C PRO A 269 18.30 3.48 -26.26
N GLY A 270 17.53 4.36 -26.87
CA GLY A 270 16.32 4.03 -27.61
C GLY A 270 15.02 4.50 -26.95
N PRO A 271 13.92 4.53 -27.71
CA PRO A 271 12.60 4.80 -27.17
C PRO A 271 12.15 3.60 -26.32
N GLY A 272 11.68 3.86 -25.11
CA GLY A 272 11.18 2.83 -24.21
C GLY A 272 10.84 3.40 -22.85
N ARG A 273 10.08 2.64 -22.07
CA ARG A 273 9.64 2.98 -20.71
C ARG A 273 10.81 3.49 -19.86
N LEU A 274 10.66 4.65 -19.23
CA LEU A 274 11.69 5.24 -18.38
C LEU A 274 12.15 4.26 -17.29
N VAL A 275 11.25 3.48 -16.70
CA VAL A 275 11.58 2.49 -15.68
C VAL A 275 12.59 1.45 -16.18
N LYS A 276 12.46 0.97 -17.42
CA LYS A 276 13.35 -0.05 -18.01
C LYS A 276 14.73 0.50 -18.34
N ARG A 277 14.76 1.77 -18.72
CA ARG A 277 16.02 2.49 -18.93
C ARG A 277 16.74 2.68 -17.60
N MET A 278 16.03 3.00 -16.52
CA MET A 278 16.60 3.07 -15.17
C MET A 278 17.13 1.72 -14.68
N GLU A 279 16.37 0.63 -14.84
CA GLU A 279 16.85 -0.72 -14.50
C GLU A 279 18.17 -1.06 -15.21
N THR A 280 18.31 -0.67 -16.48
CA THR A 280 19.52 -0.91 -17.26
C THR A 280 20.70 -0.11 -16.74
N VAL A 281 20.48 1.17 -16.43
CA VAL A 281 21.52 2.05 -15.88
C VAL A 281 21.93 1.63 -14.46
N PHE A 282 21.01 1.21 -13.61
CA PHE A 282 21.36 0.79 -12.25
C PHE A 282 22.21 -0.48 -12.21
N ARG A 283 22.12 -1.35 -13.22
CA ARG A 283 23.01 -2.53 -13.36
C ARG A 283 24.47 -2.18 -13.61
N ILE A 284 24.76 -0.98 -14.11
CA ILE A 284 26.13 -0.51 -14.38
C ILE A 284 26.66 0.44 -13.30
N LEU A 285 25.82 0.85 -12.33
CA LEU A 285 26.26 1.66 -11.21
C LEU A 285 27.14 0.84 -10.23
N PRO A 286 27.97 1.50 -9.40
CA PRO A 286 28.80 0.81 -8.42
C PRO A 286 27.96 -0.09 -7.51
N ALA A 287 28.49 -1.26 -7.13
CA ALA A 287 27.80 -2.24 -6.27
C ALA A 287 27.41 -1.70 -4.87
N SER A 288 27.96 -0.55 -4.46
CA SER A 288 27.54 0.17 -3.25
C SER A 288 26.20 0.92 -3.42
N THR A 289 25.70 1.05 -4.65
CA THR A 289 24.42 1.69 -4.95
C THR A 289 23.30 0.71 -4.61
N PRO A 290 22.25 1.14 -3.90
CA PRO A 290 21.08 0.31 -3.66
C PRO A 290 20.49 -0.21 -4.98
N GLU A 291 19.92 -1.40 -4.94
CA GLU A 291 19.21 -1.97 -6.08
C GLU A 291 18.03 -1.06 -6.46
N PHE A 292 17.80 -0.92 -7.77
CA PHE A 292 16.68 -0.12 -8.26
C PHE A 292 15.35 -0.81 -7.97
N ASP A 293 14.46 -0.10 -7.27
CA ASP A 293 13.07 -0.47 -7.11
C ASP A 293 12.16 0.67 -7.60
N HIS A 294 10.94 0.32 -8.00
CA HIS A 294 9.98 1.26 -8.61
C HIS A 294 9.26 2.13 -7.56
N PHE A 295 9.33 1.77 -6.27
CA PHE A 295 8.63 2.47 -5.20
C PHE A 295 9.44 3.65 -4.65
N SER A 296 10.76 3.51 -4.51
CA SER A 296 11.65 4.53 -3.93
C SER A 296 11.56 5.90 -4.62
N PRO A 297 11.54 6.02 -5.97
CA PRO A 297 11.33 7.30 -6.63
C PRO A 297 9.99 7.98 -6.25
N ALA A 298 8.93 7.19 -6.11
CA ALA A 298 7.60 7.67 -5.78
C ALA A 298 7.49 8.10 -4.30
N ASP A 299 8.05 7.32 -3.37
CA ASP A 299 8.17 7.68 -1.94
C ASP A 299 9.03 8.94 -1.74
N TRP A 300 10.12 9.07 -2.51
CA TRP A 300 10.94 10.27 -2.44
C TRP A 300 10.17 11.50 -2.91
N LEU A 301 9.45 11.43 -4.04
CA LEU A 301 8.72 12.57 -4.57
C LEU A 301 7.60 13.03 -3.61
N ILE A 302 6.86 12.10 -3.02
CA ILE A 302 5.76 12.46 -2.09
C ILE A 302 6.29 13.14 -0.82
N ARG A 303 7.52 12.80 -0.38
CA ARG A 303 8.22 13.45 0.76
C ARG A 303 8.90 14.77 0.39
N ASN A 304 9.18 14.98 -0.90
CA ASN A 304 9.86 16.17 -1.42
C ASN A 304 8.99 16.93 -2.44
N PRO A 305 7.75 17.35 -2.09
CA PRO A 305 6.80 17.92 -3.05
C PRO A 305 7.29 19.22 -3.69
N SER A 306 8.19 19.96 -3.02
CA SER A 306 8.80 21.18 -3.55
C SER A 306 9.64 20.95 -4.80
N PHE A 307 10.02 19.70 -5.09
CA PHE A 307 10.75 19.36 -6.33
C PHE A 307 9.99 19.79 -7.59
N LEU A 308 8.65 19.78 -7.56
CA LEU A 308 7.79 20.20 -8.67
C LEU A 308 7.30 21.66 -8.58
N ASP A 309 7.85 22.49 -7.67
CA ASP A 309 7.43 23.90 -7.51
C ASP A 309 7.95 24.83 -8.62
N GLY A 310 9.01 24.43 -9.31
CA GLY A 310 9.59 25.20 -10.41
C GLY A 310 8.66 25.38 -11.62
N ASN A 311 8.97 26.34 -12.48
CA ASN A 311 8.28 26.56 -13.76
C ASN A 311 9.18 26.21 -14.96
N GLY A 312 10.18 25.36 -14.75
CA GLY A 312 11.07 24.92 -15.82
C GLY A 312 10.32 24.05 -16.84
N PRO A 313 10.80 23.96 -18.10
CA PRO A 313 10.13 23.20 -19.16
C PRO A 313 9.82 21.74 -18.82
N GLY A 314 10.72 21.06 -18.10
CA GLY A 314 10.52 19.67 -17.65
C GLY A 314 9.37 19.52 -16.64
N VAL A 315 9.30 20.43 -15.65
CA VAL A 315 8.21 20.43 -14.66
C VAL A 315 6.88 20.79 -15.31
N VAL A 316 6.86 21.75 -16.23
CA VAL A 316 5.63 22.12 -16.97
C VAL A 316 5.13 20.94 -17.79
N THR A 317 6.00 20.30 -18.58
CA THR A 317 5.65 19.11 -19.38
C THR A 317 5.14 17.97 -18.50
N THR A 318 5.82 17.70 -17.37
CA THR A 318 5.40 16.68 -16.40
C THR A 318 4.00 16.96 -15.86
N LEU A 319 3.70 18.21 -15.50
CA LEU A 319 2.38 18.58 -14.97
C LEU A 319 1.30 18.54 -16.06
N ASP A 320 1.62 18.89 -17.31
CA ASP A 320 0.70 18.79 -18.44
C ASP A 320 0.34 17.33 -18.74
N ASN A 321 1.33 16.44 -18.72
CA ASN A 321 1.10 15.00 -18.85
C ASN A 321 0.30 14.45 -17.67
N GLY A 322 0.63 14.86 -16.45
CA GLY A 322 -0.09 14.46 -15.23
C GLY A 322 -1.54 14.92 -15.24
N GLU A 323 -1.82 16.13 -15.73
CA GLU A 323 -3.18 16.65 -15.88
C GLU A 323 -3.98 15.84 -16.90
N LYS A 324 -3.42 15.51 -18.07
CA LYS A 324 -4.08 14.65 -19.07
C LYS A 324 -4.48 13.29 -18.48
N VAL A 325 -3.57 12.66 -17.72
CA VAL A 325 -3.83 11.38 -17.04
C VAL A 325 -4.94 11.51 -16.01
N ILE A 326 -4.90 12.56 -15.19
CA ILE A 326 -5.93 12.83 -14.19
C ILE A 326 -7.28 13.15 -14.83
N GLU A 327 -7.31 13.88 -15.93
CA GLU A 327 -8.53 14.18 -16.68
C GLU A 327 -9.16 12.92 -17.27
N ALA A 328 -8.35 12.03 -17.86
CA ALA A 328 -8.81 10.73 -18.33
C ALA A 328 -9.42 9.91 -17.18
N ILE A 329 -8.72 9.83 -16.03
CA ILE A 329 -9.20 9.15 -14.83
C ILE A 329 -10.52 9.75 -14.34
N ASN A 330 -10.61 11.08 -14.24
CA ASN A 330 -11.82 11.76 -13.77
C ASN A 330 -12.99 11.60 -14.75
N ALA A 331 -12.74 11.55 -16.06
CA ALA A 331 -13.76 11.33 -17.08
C ALA A 331 -14.43 9.95 -16.97
N ALA A 332 -13.77 8.99 -16.32
CA ALA A 332 -14.36 7.67 -16.06
C ALA A 332 -15.43 7.70 -14.95
N LEU A 333 -15.53 8.76 -14.14
CA LEU A 333 -16.57 8.89 -13.10
C LEU A 333 -17.96 9.14 -13.70
N PRO A 334 -19.04 8.70 -13.04
CA PRO A 334 -20.38 9.13 -13.39
C PRO A 334 -20.54 10.62 -13.08
N ARG A 335 -21.21 11.32 -14.00
CA ARG A 335 -21.56 12.74 -13.89
C ARG A 335 -22.58 13.00 -12.79
#